data_AF-A0A1W9T305-F1
#
_entry.id   AF-A0A1W9T305-F1
#
_cell.length_a   1.000
_cell.length_b   1.000
_cell.length_c   1.000
_cell.angle_alpha   90.00
_cell.angle_beta   90.00
_cell.angle_gamma   90.00
#
_symmetry.space_group_name_H-M   'P 1'
#
loop_
_entity.id
_entity.type
_entity.pdbx_description
1 polymer ?
#
loop_
_entity_poly.entity_id
_entity_poly.type
_entity_poly.pdbx_seq_one_letter_code
_entity_poly.pdbx_strand_id
1 'polypeptide(L)'
;MERRHPACALERGRLARITAERRKPPNKSVDPVQIAHYTVSYPCVPASEPCLIPHPVYSTKQTQSNPIPPRLKKRNSNPISIYNIQSPIYNPKMRYKFVTCKVMQREAYLCASGCENIIDIVLMPQGLHDTPDILRSEVQKELDKAADPSGKPYDAILLGYCLCSNGICGLRSDIPIVVARGHDCMTLLLGSRHRYQDYFDTHKGIYWYSIGWIEHCNELMPGKNRYEKLLAEYTRKFGEDNAQYLMETEQGWIKEYQRAVFIDWGLPGSDKAKQYTQECADYLGWDYDEIKGGDELMRRLIDGNWDNKDFLVVDPGHTIRDDLTEPHIMKTEPHCGRCGEKKNHE
;
A
#
# COMPACT_ATOMS: atom_id res chain seq x y z
N MET A 1 -31.32 22.67 -61.64
CA MET A 1 -32.14 23.27 -60.57
C MET A 1 -32.18 22.28 -59.43
N GLU A 2 -31.88 22.74 -58.22
CA GLU A 2 -32.03 22.03 -56.93
C GLU A 2 -31.27 20.71 -56.72
N ARG A 3 -30.23 20.78 -55.88
CA ARG A 3 -30.21 20.32 -54.48
C ARG A 3 -28.75 20.17 -54.03
N ARG A 4 -28.39 20.77 -52.90
CA ARG A 4 -27.36 20.31 -51.94
C ARG A 4 -27.40 21.20 -50.68
N HIS A 5 -27.45 20.54 -49.52
CA HIS A 5 -27.10 21.06 -48.18
C HIS A 5 -25.65 21.63 -48.18
N PRO A 6 -25.20 22.48 -47.23
CA PRO A 6 -25.08 22.15 -45.79
C PRO A 6 -25.09 23.35 -44.78
N ALA A 7 -24.68 23.07 -43.54
CA ALA A 7 -24.59 23.86 -42.30
C ALA A 7 -23.90 25.25 -42.34
N CYS A 8 -24.16 26.11 -41.33
CA CYS A 8 -23.19 26.69 -40.35
C CYS A 8 -23.67 28.03 -39.68
N ALA A 9 -23.28 28.20 -38.39
CA ALA A 9 -22.72 29.42 -37.73
C ALA A 9 -23.52 30.33 -36.75
N LEU A 10 -22.80 30.71 -35.66
CA LEU A 10 -22.83 31.91 -34.76
C LEU A 10 -23.83 31.94 -33.58
N GLU A 11 -23.58 32.49 -32.36
CA GLU A 11 -22.43 32.95 -31.56
C GLU A 11 -22.97 33.47 -30.18
N ARG A 12 -22.12 33.55 -29.12
CA ARG A 12 -22.18 34.42 -27.89
C ARG A 12 -22.91 34.00 -26.58
N GLY A 13 -22.11 33.63 -25.57
CA GLY A 13 -21.75 34.47 -24.40
C GLY A 13 -22.76 34.76 -23.27
N ARG A 14 -22.50 34.24 -22.05
CA ARG A 14 -22.87 34.91 -20.78
C ARG A 14 -21.98 34.50 -19.59
N LEU A 15 -21.21 35.48 -19.10
CA LEU A 15 -20.48 35.47 -17.83
C LEU A 15 -21.44 35.78 -16.67
N ALA A 16 -21.38 35.03 -15.58
CA ALA A 16 -22.03 35.36 -14.31
C ALA A 16 -20.95 35.81 -13.29
N ARG A 17 -21.06 37.08 -12.86
CA ARG A 17 -20.31 37.68 -11.75
C ARG A 17 -20.92 37.22 -10.42
N ILE A 18 -20.10 36.80 -9.47
CA ILE A 18 -20.48 36.72 -8.05
C ILE A 18 -19.56 37.65 -7.26
N THR A 19 -20.17 38.63 -6.61
CA THR A 19 -19.59 39.60 -5.68
C THR A 19 -19.37 38.96 -4.31
N ALA A 20 -18.16 39.10 -3.76
CA ALA A 20 -17.82 38.68 -2.40
C ALA A 20 -18.07 39.84 -1.41
N GLU A 21 -19.07 39.68 -0.53
CA GLU A 21 -19.18 40.45 0.70
C GLU A 21 -18.34 39.79 1.80
N ARG A 22 -17.41 40.57 2.38
CA ARG A 22 -16.54 40.16 3.48
C ARG A 22 -17.32 40.13 4.80
N ARG A 23 -17.48 38.95 5.41
CA ARG A 23 -17.65 38.80 6.87
C ARG A 23 -16.44 38.04 7.42
N LYS A 24 -15.70 38.67 8.34
CA LYS A 24 -14.58 38.05 9.08
C LYS A 24 -15.12 37.01 10.09
N PRO A 25 -14.54 35.81 10.19
CA PRO A 25 -14.70 34.94 11.36
C PRO A 25 -13.60 35.19 12.40
N PRO A 26 -13.83 34.79 13.68
CA PRO A 26 -12.94 35.12 14.79
C PRO A 26 -11.72 34.18 14.87
N ASN A 27 -10.68 34.73 15.50
CA ASN A 27 -9.33 34.22 15.64
C ASN A 27 -9.26 32.98 16.56
N LYS A 28 -8.92 31.80 16.02
CA LYS A 28 -8.30 30.66 16.75
C LYS A 28 -7.39 29.89 15.79
N SER A 29 -6.12 29.76 16.18
CA SER A 29 -5.05 29.06 15.50
C SER A 29 -5.32 27.55 15.45
N VAL A 30 -5.44 27.00 14.24
CA VAL A 30 -5.40 25.57 13.93
C VAL A 30 -4.46 25.43 12.73
N ASP A 31 -3.40 24.63 12.89
CA ASP A 31 -2.46 24.29 11.82
C ASP A 31 -3.20 23.56 10.67
N PRO A 32 -3.04 24.00 9.40
CA PRO A 32 -3.62 23.28 8.27
C PRO A 32 -2.52 22.70 7.38
N VAL A 33 -2.33 21.37 7.40
CA VAL A 33 -1.76 20.66 6.24
C VAL A 33 -2.49 19.34 6.04
N GLN A 34 -3.67 19.42 5.44
CA GLN A 34 -4.23 18.35 4.62
C GLN A 34 -4.14 18.83 3.17
N ILE A 35 -3.22 18.26 2.39
CA ILE A 35 -3.17 18.48 0.95
C ILE A 35 -3.95 17.33 0.31
N ALA A 36 -5.23 17.58 0.02
CA ALA A 36 -6.02 16.75 -0.87
C ALA A 36 -5.59 17.04 -2.32
N HIS A 37 -5.05 16.04 -3.00
CA HIS A 37 -4.71 16.13 -4.42
C HIS A 37 -5.99 16.05 -5.26
N TYR A 38 -6.23 17.07 -6.08
CA TYR A 38 -7.20 17.00 -7.17
C TYR A 38 -6.48 16.52 -8.43
N THR A 39 -6.89 15.37 -8.97
CA THR A 39 -6.45 14.91 -10.30
C THR A 39 -7.61 14.90 -11.29
N VAL A 40 -7.32 15.43 -12.48
CA VAL A 40 -8.21 15.51 -13.64
C VAL A 40 -8.30 14.13 -14.29
N SER A 41 -9.52 13.59 -14.40
CA SER A 41 -9.77 12.28 -15.00
C SER A 41 -9.59 12.30 -16.53
N TYR A 42 -8.83 11.35 -17.09
CA TYR A 42 -8.81 11.07 -18.54
C TYR A 42 -9.41 9.67 -18.84
N PRO A 43 -10.14 9.52 -19.96
CA PRO A 43 -10.90 8.30 -20.25
C PRO A 43 -10.04 7.12 -20.73
N CYS A 44 -10.44 5.93 -20.29
CA CYS A 44 -9.85 4.61 -20.55
C CYS A 44 -10.03 4.17 -22.01
N VAL A 45 -8.99 3.56 -22.61
CA VAL A 45 -9.02 2.90 -23.93
C VAL A 45 -8.78 1.39 -23.73
N PRO A 46 -9.53 0.48 -24.39
CA PRO A 46 -9.53 -0.94 -24.06
C PRO A 46 -8.36 -1.73 -24.67
N ALA A 47 -7.92 -2.77 -23.94
CA ALA A 47 -6.88 -3.71 -24.32
C ALA A 47 -7.37 -4.75 -25.34
N SER A 48 -6.55 -5.03 -26.37
CA SER A 48 -6.78 -6.11 -27.34
C SER A 48 -5.65 -7.17 -27.28
N GLU A 49 -6.09 -8.38 -26.95
CA GLU A 49 -5.61 -9.73 -27.30
C GLU A 49 -4.27 -10.34 -26.78
N PRO A 50 -4.29 -11.65 -26.40
CA PRO A 50 -3.18 -12.33 -25.72
C PRO A 50 -2.20 -13.04 -26.67
N CYS A 51 -0.91 -12.97 -26.32
CA CYS A 51 0.17 -13.69 -27.00
C CYS A 51 0.33 -15.11 -26.43
N LEU A 52 0.06 -16.12 -27.27
CA LEU A 52 0.27 -17.55 -27.02
C LEU A 52 1.76 -17.90 -27.12
N ILE A 53 2.33 -18.52 -26.08
CA ILE A 53 3.66 -19.16 -26.13
C ILE A 53 3.49 -20.65 -25.78
N PRO A 54 4.04 -21.58 -26.57
CA PRO A 54 3.75 -23.02 -26.44
C PRO A 54 4.58 -23.72 -25.36
N HIS A 55 3.96 -24.69 -24.68
CA HIS A 55 4.58 -25.58 -23.70
C HIS A 55 5.54 -26.60 -24.35
N PRO A 56 6.70 -26.91 -23.75
CA PRO A 56 7.51 -28.03 -24.18
C PRO A 56 7.01 -29.35 -23.59
N VAL A 57 6.77 -30.30 -24.48
CA VAL A 57 6.48 -31.72 -24.23
C VAL A 57 7.72 -32.40 -23.65
N TYR A 58 7.64 -32.94 -22.43
CA TYR A 58 8.68 -33.82 -21.89
C TYR A 58 8.30 -35.29 -22.07
N SER A 59 9.18 -35.98 -22.79
CA SER A 59 9.17 -37.41 -23.10
C SER A 59 9.42 -38.25 -21.85
N THR A 60 8.60 -39.28 -21.67
CA THR A 60 8.73 -40.36 -20.68
C THR A 60 9.98 -41.19 -20.93
N LYS A 61 10.96 -41.13 -20.02
CA LYS A 61 12.03 -42.13 -19.92
C LYS A 61 11.87 -42.98 -18.67
N GLN A 62 11.90 -44.28 -18.89
CA GLN A 62 11.79 -45.37 -17.93
C GLN A 62 12.79 -45.23 -16.78
N THR A 63 12.31 -45.34 -15.54
CA THR A 63 13.15 -45.55 -14.35
C THR A 63 13.35 -47.05 -14.14
N GLN A 64 14.62 -47.47 -14.22
CA GLN A 64 15.07 -48.81 -13.88
C GLN A 64 15.02 -49.00 -12.35
N SER A 65 14.59 -50.20 -11.94
CA SER A 65 14.47 -50.64 -10.55
C SER A 65 15.84 -50.87 -9.89
N ASN A 66 16.06 -50.25 -8.73
CA ASN A 66 17.21 -50.55 -7.88
C ASN A 66 16.93 -51.76 -6.97
N PRO A 67 17.92 -52.64 -6.72
CA PRO A 67 17.75 -53.87 -5.95
C PRO A 67 17.69 -53.65 -4.42
N ILE A 68 16.91 -54.51 -3.77
CA ILE A 68 16.63 -54.57 -2.34
C ILE A 68 17.90 -55.00 -1.56
N PRO A 69 18.32 -54.29 -0.49
CA PRO A 69 19.47 -54.72 0.33
C PRO A 69 19.11 -55.88 1.29
N PRO A 70 20.09 -56.71 1.71
CA PRO A 70 19.83 -57.96 2.42
C PRO A 70 19.43 -57.75 3.90
N ARG A 71 18.55 -58.64 4.38
CA ARG A 71 18.06 -58.72 5.77
C ARG A 71 19.20 -58.84 6.79
N LEU A 72 19.38 -57.83 7.63
CA LEU A 72 20.23 -57.88 8.82
C LEU A 72 19.57 -58.74 9.92
N LYS A 73 20.38 -59.65 10.51
CA LYS A 73 20.00 -60.58 11.58
C LYS A 73 19.64 -59.82 12.86
N LYS A 74 18.53 -60.23 13.50
CA LYS A 74 18.06 -59.72 14.80
C LYS A 74 19.14 -59.92 15.88
N ARG A 75 19.66 -58.82 16.43
CA ARG A 75 20.40 -58.81 17.71
C ARG A 75 19.43 -58.42 18.82
N ASN A 76 19.40 -59.23 19.88
CA ASN A 76 18.73 -58.95 21.15
C ASN A 76 19.24 -57.62 21.72
N SER A 77 18.32 -56.67 21.92
CA SER A 77 18.51 -55.54 22.82
C SER A 77 17.19 -55.29 23.56
N ASN A 78 17.31 -55.08 24.87
CA ASN A 78 16.23 -54.94 25.84
C ASN A 78 15.17 -53.90 25.42
N PRO A 79 13.91 -54.02 25.87
CA PRO A 79 12.86 -53.08 25.53
C PRO A 79 13.18 -51.72 26.17
N ILE A 80 13.64 -50.78 25.35
CA ILE A 80 13.63 -49.36 25.72
C ILE A 80 12.15 -48.96 25.77
N SER A 81 11.71 -48.54 26.95
CA SER A 81 10.39 -47.93 27.15
C SER A 81 10.25 -46.72 26.22
N ILE A 82 9.45 -46.86 25.17
CA ILE A 82 9.13 -45.80 24.20
C ILE A 82 7.99 -44.88 24.67
N TYR A 83 7.59 -44.95 25.94
CA TYR A 83 6.57 -44.07 26.51
C TYR A 83 7.19 -42.79 27.07
N ASN A 84 7.48 -41.84 26.17
CA ASN A 84 7.31 -40.38 26.35
C ASN A 84 8.11 -39.60 25.29
N ILE A 85 7.80 -39.81 24.01
CA ILE A 85 7.95 -38.71 23.06
C ILE A 85 6.64 -37.94 23.19
N GLN A 86 6.64 -36.87 23.99
CA GLN A 86 5.60 -35.86 23.88
C GLN A 86 5.61 -35.41 22.41
N SER A 87 4.60 -35.82 21.65
CA SER A 87 4.32 -35.22 20.34
C SER A 87 4.37 -33.71 20.54
N PRO A 88 5.13 -32.96 19.73
CA PRO A 88 5.12 -31.50 19.83
C PRO A 88 3.66 -31.07 19.77
N ILE A 89 3.23 -30.27 20.76
CA ILE A 89 1.88 -29.71 20.81
C ILE A 89 1.67 -29.04 19.46
N TYR A 90 0.89 -29.67 18.59
CA TYR A 90 0.57 -29.12 17.28
C TYR A 90 -0.31 -27.91 17.56
N ASN A 91 0.32 -26.74 17.64
CA ASN A 91 -0.43 -25.50 17.69
C ASN A 91 -1.08 -25.34 16.31
N PRO A 92 -2.41 -25.26 16.20
CA PRO A 92 -3.05 -25.09 14.91
C PRO A 92 -2.51 -23.82 14.25
N LYS A 93 -1.93 -23.96 13.06
CA LYS A 93 -1.44 -22.82 12.28
C LYS A 93 -2.61 -21.91 11.94
N MET A 94 -2.47 -20.64 12.26
CA MET A 94 -3.45 -19.63 11.87
C MET A 94 -3.33 -19.34 10.38
N ARG A 95 -4.43 -18.92 9.76
CA ARG A 95 -4.50 -18.47 8.37
C ARG A 95 -4.88 -17.00 8.33
N TYR A 96 -3.99 -16.19 7.81
CA TYR A 96 -4.20 -14.76 7.68
C TYR A 96 -4.22 -14.32 6.23
N LYS A 97 -5.10 -13.38 5.92
CA LYS A 97 -5.07 -12.62 4.67
C LYS A 97 -4.33 -11.31 4.91
N PHE A 98 -3.21 -11.08 4.24
CA PHE A 98 -2.44 -9.85 4.40
C PHE A 98 -2.65 -8.93 3.20
N VAL A 99 -3.46 -7.88 3.38
CA VAL A 99 -3.74 -6.89 2.33
C VAL A 99 -2.78 -5.72 2.49
N THR A 100 -1.89 -5.51 1.53
CA THR A 100 -0.80 -4.53 1.64
C THR A 100 -0.56 -3.79 0.34
N CYS A 101 0.02 -2.59 0.41
CA CYS A 101 0.46 -1.87 -0.77
C CYS A 101 1.62 -2.61 -1.46
N LYS A 102 1.61 -2.63 -2.80
CA LYS A 102 2.65 -3.26 -3.61
C LYS A 102 4.05 -2.72 -3.33
N VAL A 103 4.19 -1.47 -2.86
CA VAL A 103 5.50 -0.91 -2.46
C VAL A 103 6.17 -1.66 -1.31
N MET A 104 5.43 -2.47 -0.53
CA MET A 104 5.98 -3.29 0.55
C MET A 104 6.08 -4.77 0.17
N GLN A 105 5.99 -5.09 -1.12
CA GLN A 105 5.93 -6.47 -1.60
C GLN A 105 7.12 -7.30 -1.10
N ARG A 106 8.34 -6.77 -1.17
CA ARG A 106 9.55 -7.53 -0.84
C ARG A 106 9.64 -7.80 0.66
N GLU A 107 9.38 -6.76 1.46
CA GLU A 107 9.35 -6.80 2.92
C GLU A 107 8.27 -7.77 3.42
N ALA A 108 7.07 -7.71 2.81
CA ALA A 108 5.95 -8.58 3.12
C ALA A 108 6.29 -10.05 2.87
N TYR A 109 6.84 -10.37 1.69
CA TYR A 109 7.25 -11.75 1.38
C TYR A 109 8.42 -12.22 2.24
N LEU A 110 9.39 -11.36 2.55
CA LEU A 110 10.49 -11.69 3.44
C LEU A 110 9.96 -12.08 4.84
N CYS A 111 9.10 -11.25 5.43
CA CYS A 111 8.51 -11.54 6.74
C CYS A 111 7.65 -12.82 6.71
N ALA A 112 6.80 -12.97 5.69
CA ALA A 112 5.94 -14.14 5.55
C ALA A 112 6.75 -15.44 5.36
N SER A 113 7.92 -15.39 4.70
CA SER A 113 8.76 -16.57 4.49
C SER A 113 9.32 -17.18 5.78
N GLY A 114 9.44 -16.37 6.84
CA GLY A 114 9.89 -16.80 8.16
C GLY A 114 8.77 -17.12 9.14
N CYS A 115 7.50 -16.96 8.74
CA CYS A 115 6.35 -17.15 9.63
C CYS A 115 5.87 -18.61 9.67
N GLU A 116 5.40 -19.07 10.83
CA GLU A 116 4.80 -20.41 10.96
C GLU A 116 3.35 -20.48 10.45
N ASN A 117 2.64 -19.34 10.47
CA ASN A 117 1.25 -19.20 10.02
C ASN A 117 1.16 -19.25 8.49
N ILE A 118 -0.06 -19.47 7.99
CA ILE A 118 -0.34 -19.44 6.55
C ILE A 118 -0.75 -18.02 6.17
N ILE A 119 0.04 -17.36 5.32
CA ILE A 119 -0.16 -15.97 4.96
C ILE A 119 -0.49 -15.86 3.47
N ASP A 120 -1.72 -15.47 3.16
CA ASP A 120 -2.15 -15.16 1.80
C ASP A 120 -2.03 -13.65 1.56
N ILE A 121 -0.98 -13.24 0.83
CA ILE A 121 -0.67 -11.83 0.58
C ILE A 121 -1.44 -11.31 -0.64
N VAL A 122 -2.14 -10.20 -0.47
CA VAL A 122 -2.82 -9.45 -1.53
C VAL A 122 -2.13 -8.10 -1.70
N LEU A 123 -1.65 -7.84 -2.92
CA LEU A 123 -0.91 -6.63 -3.26
C LEU A 123 -1.83 -5.62 -3.95
N MET A 124 -1.98 -4.46 -3.33
CA MET A 124 -2.79 -3.35 -3.83
C MET A 124 -1.90 -2.35 -4.60
N PRO A 125 -2.37 -1.75 -5.71
CA PRO A 125 -1.59 -0.75 -6.46
C PRO A 125 -1.16 0.45 -5.60
N GLN A 126 0.05 0.96 -5.84
CA GLN A 126 0.60 2.10 -5.09
C GLN A 126 -0.25 3.36 -5.26
N GLY A 127 -0.66 3.69 -6.49
CA GLY A 127 -1.40 4.91 -6.83
C GLY A 127 -2.79 5.03 -6.18
N LEU A 128 -3.27 4.01 -5.46
CA LEU A 128 -4.47 4.17 -4.62
C LEU A 128 -4.28 5.24 -3.53
N HIS A 129 -3.04 5.50 -3.09
CA HIS A 129 -2.77 6.55 -2.09
C HIS A 129 -3.08 7.96 -2.59
N ASP A 130 -3.14 8.17 -3.91
CA ASP A 130 -3.47 9.47 -4.49
C ASP A 130 -4.95 9.83 -4.30
N THR A 131 -5.81 8.82 -4.03
CA THR A 131 -7.26 8.96 -3.84
C THR A 131 -7.75 8.08 -2.67
N PRO A 132 -7.68 8.58 -1.41
CA PRO A 132 -8.00 7.80 -0.20
C PRO A 132 -9.38 7.13 -0.20
N ASP A 133 -10.39 7.76 -0.80
CA ASP A 133 -11.73 7.17 -0.90
C ASP A 133 -11.78 5.96 -1.84
N ILE A 134 -11.02 6.00 -2.94
CA ILE A 134 -10.88 4.87 -3.85
C ILE A 134 -10.08 3.77 -3.14
N LEU A 135 -8.95 4.11 -2.48
CA LEU A 135 -8.19 3.16 -1.67
C LEU A 135 -9.08 2.42 -0.69
N ARG A 136 -9.90 3.15 0.09
CA ARG A 136 -10.84 2.56 1.04
C ARG A 136 -11.78 1.58 0.36
N SER A 137 -12.37 1.97 -0.77
CA SER A 137 -13.32 1.12 -1.49
C SER A 137 -12.67 -0.15 -2.04
N GLU A 138 -11.45 -0.07 -2.58
CA GLU A 138 -10.74 -1.22 -3.14
C GLU A 138 -10.23 -2.15 -2.03
N VAL A 139 -9.74 -1.61 -0.92
CA VAL A 139 -9.35 -2.41 0.25
C VAL A 139 -10.57 -3.10 0.86
N GLN A 140 -11.72 -2.41 0.96
CA GLN A 140 -12.95 -3.01 1.47
C GLN A 140 -13.37 -4.24 0.64
N LYS A 141 -13.28 -4.18 -0.70
CA LYS A 141 -13.57 -5.35 -1.57
C LYS A 141 -12.69 -6.56 -1.25
N GLU A 142 -11.45 -6.33 -0.80
CA GLU A 142 -10.58 -7.41 -0.36
C GLU A 142 -10.94 -7.90 1.05
N LEU A 143 -11.37 -7.01 1.95
CA LEU A 143 -11.82 -7.37 3.30
C LEU A 143 -13.13 -8.17 3.29
N ASP A 144 -13.98 -7.97 2.29
CA ASP A 144 -15.23 -8.73 2.09
C ASP A 144 -14.97 -10.20 1.69
N LYS A 145 -13.73 -10.54 1.29
CA LYS A 145 -13.31 -11.90 0.92
C LYS A 145 -12.66 -12.61 2.11
N ALA A 146 -13.48 -13.07 3.06
CA ALA A 146 -13.05 -13.68 4.32
C ALA A 146 -12.59 -15.16 4.23
N ALA A 147 -12.43 -15.70 3.02
CA ALA A 147 -11.94 -17.07 2.80
C ALA A 147 -10.89 -17.13 1.68
N ASP A 148 -10.03 -18.15 1.74
CA ASP A 148 -9.02 -18.43 0.72
C ASP A 148 -9.65 -18.92 -0.60
N PRO A 149 -8.89 -19.00 -1.71
CA PRO A 149 -9.42 -19.47 -3.00
C PRO A 149 -10.00 -20.90 -2.98
N SER A 150 -9.68 -21.71 -1.96
CA SER A 150 -10.24 -23.05 -1.76
C SER A 150 -11.49 -23.06 -0.87
N GLY A 151 -11.93 -21.89 -0.39
CA GLY A 151 -13.10 -21.70 0.46
C GLY A 151 -12.84 -21.90 1.96
N LYS A 152 -11.58 -22.00 2.39
CA LYS A 152 -11.27 -22.09 3.84
C LYS A 152 -11.30 -20.70 4.46
N PRO A 153 -11.96 -20.53 5.63
CA PRO A 153 -12.03 -19.23 6.28
C PRO A 153 -10.64 -18.76 6.74
N TYR A 154 -10.42 -17.45 6.69
CA TYR A 154 -9.31 -16.80 7.38
C TYR A 154 -9.65 -16.58 8.85
N ASP A 155 -8.64 -16.63 9.70
CA ASP A 155 -8.78 -16.31 11.13
C ASP A 155 -8.76 -14.79 11.39
N ALA A 156 -8.04 -14.05 10.56
CA ALA A 156 -7.99 -12.58 10.60
C ALA A 156 -7.49 -12.00 9.26
N ILE A 157 -7.79 -10.72 9.05
CA ILE A 157 -7.24 -9.91 7.95
C ILE A 157 -6.23 -8.93 8.52
N LEU A 158 -5.01 -8.97 8.01
CA LEU A 158 -3.93 -8.08 8.37
C LEU A 158 -3.87 -6.94 7.34
N LEU A 159 -3.77 -5.70 7.81
CA LEU A 159 -3.58 -4.54 6.95
C LEU A 159 -2.12 -4.09 6.97
N GLY A 160 -1.48 -4.16 5.80
CA GLY A 160 -0.19 -3.54 5.50
C GLY A 160 -0.36 -2.04 5.24
N TYR A 161 -1.05 -1.38 6.14
CA TYR A 161 -1.37 0.04 6.12
C TYR A 161 -1.30 0.56 7.55
N CYS A 162 -1.25 1.89 7.68
CA CYS A 162 -1.65 2.57 8.91
C CYS A 162 -2.74 3.58 8.52
N LEU A 163 -2.87 4.74 9.16
CA LEU A 163 -3.92 5.69 8.77
C LEU A 163 -3.87 6.06 7.27
N CYS A 164 -2.68 6.28 6.72
CA CYS A 164 -2.42 6.55 5.29
C CYS A 164 -3.41 7.58 4.72
N SER A 165 -3.37 8.81 5.26
CA SER A 165 -4.33 9.88 4.93
C SER A 165 -5.80 9.49 5.18
N ASN A 166 -6.04 8.71 6.24
CA ASN A 166 -7.34 8.14 6.60
C ASN A 166 -7.98 7.24 5.53
N GLY A 167 -7.17 6.69 4.62
CA GLY A 167 -7.63 5.76 3.58
C GLY A 167 -8.19 4.46 4.14
N ILE A 168 -7.85 4.09 5.37
CA ILE A 168 -8.39 2.89 6.05
C ILE A 168 -9.55 3.16 7.02
N CYS A 169 -9.85 4.43 7.31
CA CYS A 169 -10.94 4.76 8.23
C CYS A 169 -12.29 4.31 7.64
N GLY A 170 -13.16 3.72 8.45
CA GLY A 170 -14.44 3.16 8.02
C GLY A 170 -14.38 1.73 7.48
N LEU A 171 -13.18 1.13 7.32
CA LEU A 171 -13.06 -0.27 6.93
C LEU A 171 -13.62 -1.21 8.02
N ARG A 172 -14.21 -2.31 7.57
CA ARG A 172 -14.81 -3.37 8.40
C ARG A 172 -14.69 -4.74 7.74
N SER A 173 -14.92 -5.81 8.50
CA SER A 173 -15.04 -7.17 7.97
C SER A 173 -15.87 -8.03 8.92
N ASP A 174 -16.30 -9.19 8.43
CA ASP A 174 -17.00 -10.22 9.20
C ASP A 174 -16.04 -11.05 10.08
N ILE A 175 -14.74 -10.90 9.86
CA ILE A 175 -13.65 -11.47 10.68
C ILE A 175 -12.76 -10.35 11.22
N PRO A 176 -11.94 -10.61 12.26
CA PRO A 176 -11.09 -9.58 12.85
C PRO A 176 -10.15 -8.93 11.84
N ILE A 177 -10.03 -7.59 11.91
CA ILE A 177 -9.02 -6.83 11.18
C ILE A 177 -7.91 -6.43 12.15
N VAL A 178 -6.66 -6.53 11.73
CA VAL A 178 -5.52 -6.08 12.52
C VAL A 178 -4.70 -5.10 11.72
N VAL A 179 -4.39 -3.97 12.34
CA VAL A 179 -3.62 -2.89 11.72
C VAL A 179 -2.62 -2.31 12.70
N ALA A 180 -1.45 -1.93 12.21
CA ALA A 180 -0.45 -1.24 13.02
C ALA A 180 -0.88 0.22 13.27
N ARG A 181 -0.65 0.69 14.51
CA ARG A 181 -0.86 2.07 14.92
C ARG A 181 0.25 2.94 14.32
N GLY A 182 -0.09 3.75 13.33
CA GLY A 182 0.84 4.65 12.64
C GLY A 182 0.11 5.70 11.80
N HIS A 183 0.78 6.78 11.46
CA HIS A 183 0.23 7.80 10.55
C HIS A 183 0.23 7.29 9.11
N ASP A 184 1.27 6.55 8.72
CA ASP A 184 1.42 5.97 7.39
C ASP A 184 2.19 4.65 7.44
N CYS A 185 2.28 3.99 6.28
CA CYS A 185 2.97 2.72 6.12
C CYS A 185 4.50 2.80 6.28
N MET A 186 5.12 3.99 6.35
CA MET A 186 6.54 4.09 6.68
C MET A 186 6.81 3.65 8.12
N THR A 187 5.80 3.75 8.99
CA THR A 187 5.84 3.17 10.35
C THR A 187 6.14 1.65 10.30
N LEU A 188 5.53 0.93 9.35
CA LEU A 188 5.79 -0.49 9.14
C LEU A 188 7.20 -0.73 8.58
N LEU A 189 7.65 0.08 7.62
CA LEU A 189 9.00 -0.04 7.04
C LEU A 189 10.13 0.30 8.03
N LEU A 190 9.89 1.18 8.99
CA LEU A 190 10.86 1.50 10.05
C LEU A 190 10.79 0.50 11.22
N GLY A 191 9.75 -0.34 11.26
CA GLY A 191 9.54 -1.36 12.28
C GLY A 191 9.18 -0.82 13.66
N SER A 192 8.91 0.48 13.78
CA SER A 192 8.59 1.10 15.07
C SER A 192 7.92 2.46 14.89
N ARG A 193 6.78 2.64 15.56
CA ARG A 193 6.08 3.92 15.66
C ARG A 193 6.94 4.99 16.32
N HIS A 194 7.73 4.63 17.34
CA HIS A 194 8.61 5.57 18.02
C HIS A 194 9.74 6.03 17.09
N ARG A 195 10.36 5.13 16.32
CA ARG A 195 11.40 5.51 15.35
C ARG A 195 10.87 6.43 14.26
N TYR A 196 9.66 6.16 13.77
CA TYR A 196 8.98 7.05 12.81
C TYR A 196 8.74 8.42 13.44
N GLN A 197 8.14 8.46 14.64
CA GLN A 197 7.81 9.70 15.33
C GLN A 197 9.06 10.54 15.65
N ASP A 198 10.09 9.92 16.23
CA ASP A 198 11.34 10.59 16.56
C ASP A 198 11.95 11.22 15.31
N TYR A 199 11.99 10.49 14.19
CA TYR A 199 12.56 11.02 12.96
C TYR A 199 11.73 12.16 12.36
N PHE A 200 10.40 12.03 12.40
CA PHE A 200 9.47 13.05 11.93
C PHE A 200 9.52 14.33 12.78
N ASP A 201 9.71 14.20 14.10
CA ASP A 201 9.78 15.35 15.02
C ASP A 201 11.10 16.11 14.89
N THR A 202 12.19 15.42 14.53
CA THR A 202 13.52 16.03 14.39
C THR A 202 13.82 16.55 12.98
N HIS A 203 13.04 16.16 11.96
CA HIS A 203 13.27 16.53 10.56
C HIS A 203 12.01 17.05 9.88
N LYS A 204 12.16 18.04 9.00
CA LYS A 204 11.06 18.62 8.23
C LYS A 204 11.24 18.35 6.75
N GLY A 205 10.14 18.36 6.00
CA GLY A 205 10.16 18.22 4.54
C GLY A 205 10.72 16.88 4.07
N ILE A 206 10.33 15.79 4.73
CA ILE A 206 10.82 14.44 4.43
C ILE A 206 10.06 13.85 3.25
N TYR A 207 10.76 13.48 2.18
CA TYR A 207 10.22 12.63 1.13
C TYR A 207 10.84 11.24 1.23
N TRP A 208 10.00 10.22 1.43
CA TRP A 208 10.46 8.85 1.64
C TRP A 208 10.73 8.12 0.32
N TYR A 209 11.86 7.43 0.29
CA TYR A 209 12.25 6.50 -0.76
C TYR A 209 12.48 5.12 -0.15
N SER A 210 12.17 4.09 -0.92
CA SER A 210 12.53 2.70 -0.64
C SER A 210 12.57 1.96 -1.97
N ILE A 211 13.13 0.75 -1.97
CA ILE A 211 13.21 -0.07 -3.19
C ILE A 211 11.81 -0.27 -3.80
N GLY A 212 10.82 -0.67 -3.00
CA GLY A 212 9.49 -0.93 -3.54
C GLY A 212 8.76 0.32 -4.02
N TRP A 213 9.02 1.50 -3.43
CA TRP A 213 8.53 2.77 -3.98
C TRP A 213 9.16 3.09 -5.34
N ILE A 214 10.47 2.88 -5.49
CA ILE A 214 11.18 3.09 -6.76
C ILE A 214 10.68 2.12 -7.84
N GLU A 215 10.40 0.87 -7.47
CA GLU A 215 9.97 -0.19 -8.40
C GLU A 215 8.50 -0.13 -8.79
N HIS A 216 7.63 0.43 -7.94
CA HIS A 216 6.18 0.32 -8.09
C HIS A 216 5.45 1.66 -8.09
N CYS A 217 6.17 2.78 -8.10
CA CYS A 217 5.55 4.08 -8.37
C CYS A 217 4.95 4.09 -9.78
N ASN A 218 3.68 4.49 -9.91
CA ASN A 218 2.96 4.46 -11.19
C ASN A 218 3.58 5.35 -12.27
N GLU A 219 4.11 6.52 -11.89
CA GLU A 219 4.58 7.53 -12.86
C GLU A 219 6.10 7.60 -12.94
N LEU A 220 6.75 7.73 -11.78
CA LEU A 220 8.17 7.66 -11.42
C LEU A 220 8.35 8.39 -10.07
N MET A 221 9.41 8.08 -9.31
CA MET A 221 9.74 8.87 -8.13
C MET A 221 10.16 10.30 -8.51
N PRO A 222 10.00 11.28 -7.61
CA PRO A 222 10.44 12.64 -7.86
C PRO A 222 11.93 12.66 -8.16
N GLY A 223 12.32 13.38 -9.20
CA GLY A 223 13.70 13.43 -9.68
C GLY A 223 13.77 13.69 -11.19
N LYS A 224 14.98 13.65 -11.73
CA LYS A 224 15.28 13.99 -13.12
C LYS A 224 14.42 13.23 -14.13
N ASN A 225 14.34 11.91 -13.99
CA ASN A 225 13.60 11.06 -14.94
C ASN A 225 12.10 11.39 -14.98
N ARG A 226 11.50 11.71 -13.83
CA ARG A 226 10.10 12.14 -13.76
C ARG A 226 9.92 13.49 -14.45
N TYR A 227 10.78 14.46 -14.15
CA TYR A 227 10.74 15.79 -14.76
C TYR A 227 10.83 15.71 -16.29
N GLU A 228 11.84 15.01 -16.82
CA GLU A 228 12.07 14.91 -18.27
C GLU A 228 10.91 14.22 -18.98
N LYS A 229 10.34 13.17 -18.38
CA LYS A 229 9.18 12.45 -18.92
C LYS A 229 7.93 13.34 -18.99
N LEU A 230 7.61 14.04 -17.90
CA LEU A 230 6.47 14.96 -17.82
C LEU A 230 6.63 16.15 -18.77
N LEU A 231 7.82 16.75 -18.82
CA LEU A 231 8.11 17.85 -19.74
C LEU A 231 7.91 17.41 -21.19
N ALA A 232 8.46 16.26 -21.59
CA ALA A 232 8.30 15.73 -22.94
C ALA A 232 6.82 15.44 -23.28
N GLU A 233 6.04 14.97 -22.31
CA GLU A 233 4.60 14.75 -22.48
C GLU A 233 3.84 16.07 -22.66
N TYR A 234 4.12 17.07 -21.82
CA TYR A 234 3.45 18.37 -21.89
C TYR A 234 3.84 19.15 -23.12
N THR A 235 5.11 19.13 -23.52
CA THR A 235 5.56 19.75 -24.77
C THR A 235 4.83 19.15 -25.97
N ARG A 236 4.65 17.82 -25.99
CA ARG A 236 3.92 17.13 -27.07
C ARG A 236 2.43 17.53 -27.11
N LYS A 237 1.79 17.71 -25.95
CA LYS A 237 0.35 17.97 -25.85
C LYS A 237 -0.01 19.44 -25.99
N PHE A 238 0.83 20.33 -25.49
CA PHE A 238 0.48 21.73 -25.24
C PHE A 238 1.46 22.74 -25.86
N GLY A 239 2.57 22.27 -26.44
CA GLY A 239 3.66 23.12 -26.94
C GLY A 239 4.63 23.56 -25.84
N GLU A 240 5.81 24.04 -26.23
CA GLU A 240 6.93 24.34 -25.31
C GLU A 240 6.57 25.38 -24.24
N ASP A 241 5.99 26.52 -24.64
CA ASP A 241 5.67 27.61 -23.72
C ASP A 241 4.66 27.20 -22.64
N ASN A 242 3.61 26.46 -23.02
CA ASN A 242 2.61 25.97 -22.07
C ASN A 242 3.15 24.85 -21.20
N ALA A 243 4.04 23.99 -21.73
CA ALA A 243 4.62 22.89 -20.97
C ALA A 243 5.42 23.40 -19.78
N GLN A 244 6.24 24.43 -19.97
CA GLN A 244 7.03 25.01 -18.89
C GLN A 244 6.14 25.60 -17.78
N TYR A 245 5.09 26.32 -18.14
CA TYR A 245 4.12 26.86 -17.18
C TYR A 245 3.38 25.76 -16.40
N LEU A 246 2.96 24.68 -17.07
CA LEU A 246 2.32 23.53 -16.41
C LEU A 246 3.27 22.84 -15.44
N MET A 247 4.54 22.64 -15.83
CA MET A 247 5.56 22.05 -14.96
C MET A 247 5.77 22.88 -13.70
N GLU A 248 5.87 24.21 -13.81
CA GLU A 248 6.02 25.11 -12.67
C GLU A 248 4.82 25.07 -11.72
N THR A 249 3.61 24.95 -12.27
CA THR A 249 2.38 24.90 -11.50
C THR A 249 2.20 23.57 -10.78
N GLU A 250 2.42 22.45 -11.47
CA GLU A 250 2.17 21.11 -10.93
C GLU A 250 3.26 20.62 -9.98
N GLN A 251 4.51 21.06 -10.16
CA GLN A 251 5.63 20.64 -9.32
C GLN A 251 5.85 21.57 -8.11
N GLY A 252 4.93 22.49 -7.83
CA GLY A 252 5.04 23.41 -6.70
C GLY A 252 5.22 22.70 -5.35
N TRP A 253 4.65 21.51 -5.19
CA TRP A 253 4.77 20.71 -3.95
C TRP A 253 6.20 20.25 -3.65
N ILE A 254 7.09 20.15 -4.65
CA ILE A 254 8.50 19.75 -4.45
C ILE A 254 9.20 20.72 -3.50
N LYS A 255 8.77 21.98 -3.47
CA LYS A 255 9.33 23.04 -2.61
C LYS A 255 9.00 22.87 -1.13
N GLU A 256 7.99 22.07 -0.81
CA GLU A 256 7.60 21.76 0.58
C GLU A 256 8.50 20.70 1.22
N TYR A 257 9.37 20.06 0.41
CA TYR A 257 10.31 19.05 0.84
C TYR A 257 11.73 19.59 0.81
N GLN A 258 12.55 19.06 1.71
CA GLN A 258 13.94 19.46 1.91
C GLN A 258 14.89 18.26 1.82
N ARG A 259 14.37 17.03 1.93
CA ARG A 259 15.20 15.83 2.04
C ARG A 259 14.58 14.62 1.34
N ALA A 260 15.40 13.88 0.62
CA ALA A 260 15.12 12.51 0.20
C ALA A 260 15.68 11.53 1.22
N VAL A 261 14.82 10.74 1.86
CA VAL A 261 15.21 9.77 2.88
C VAL A 261 15.03 8.35 2.35
N PHE A 262 16.12 7.62 2.19
CA PHE A 262 16.06 6.23 1.77
C PHE A 262 15.94 5.27 2.96
N ILE A 263 14.90 4.43 2.97
CA ILE A 263 14.72 3.36 3.96
C ILE A 263 15.37 2.07 3.43
N ASP A 264 16.48 1.66 4.05
CA ASP A 264 17.24 0.48 3.66
C ASP A 264 16.90 -0.77 4.48
N TRP A 265 16.29 -1.76 3.84
CA TRP A 265 16.04 -3.09 4.41
C TRP A 265 17.16 -4.11 4.14
N GLY A 266 18.25 -3.71 3.49
CA GLY A 266 19.34 -4.61 3.10
C GLY A 266 18.92 -5.64 2.04
N LEU A 267 17.88 -5.34 1.26
CA LEU A 267 17.36 -6.23 0.22
C LEU A 267 18.21 -6.16 -1.06
N PRO A 268 18.20 -7.21 -1.90
CA PRO A 268 18.92 -7.20 -3.18
C PRO A 268 18.54 -6.00 -4.06
N GLY A 269 19.54 -5.26 -4.55
CA GLY A 269 19.32 -4.05 -5.34
C GLY A 269 19.27 -2.75 -4.52
N SER A 270 19.42 -2.81 -3.19
CA SER A 270 19.44 -1.62 -2.33
C SER A 270 20.47 -0.59 -2.77
N ASP A 271 21.71 -1.00 -3.08
CA ASP A 271 22.76 -0.06 -3.49
C ASP A 271 22.38 0.78 -4.73
N LYS A 272 21.74 0.15 -5.73
CA LYS A 272 21.25 0.86 -6.93
C LYS A 272 20.13 1.83 -6.59
N ALA A 273 19.24 1.43 -5.67
CA ALA A 273 18.12 2.27 -5.23
C ALA A 273 18.59 3.46 -4.38
N LYS A 274 19.62 3.26 -3.54
CA LYS A 274 20.32 4.33 -2.80
C LYS A 274 20.93 5.34 -3.76
N GLN A 275 21.72 4.86 -4.72
CA GLN A 275 22.32 5.71 -5.74
C GLN A 275 21.25 6.50 -6.51
N TYR A 276 20.18 5.85 -6.96
CA TYR A 276 19.06 6.53 -7.63
C TYR A 276 18.42 7.62 -6.75
N THR A 277 18.28 7.36 -5.44
CA THR A 277 17.71 8.33 -4.50
C THR A 277 18.65 9.54 -4.32
N GLN A 278 19.97 9.32 -4.26
CA GLN A 278 20.97 10.39 -4.22
C GLN A 278 20.89 11.26 -5.48
N GLU A 279 20.86 10.65 -6.66
CA GLU A 279 20.72 11.36 -7.94
C GLU A 279 19.42 12.18 -8.01
N CYS A 280 18.33 11.66 -7.42
CA CYS A 280 17.07 12.41 -7.32
C CYS A 280 17.20 13.59 -6.35
N ALA A 281 17.81 13.39 -5.18
CA ALA A 281 18.03 14.44 -4.20
C ALA A 281 18.87 15.58 -4.77
N ASP A 282 20.00 15.24 -5.42
CA ASP A 282 20.90 16.20 -6.07
C ASP A 282 20.18 17.02 -7.14
N TYR A 283 19.34 16.38 -7.96
CA TYR A 283 18.57 17.06 -9.00
C TYR A 283 17.53 18.02 -8.43
N LEU A 284 16.88 17.64 -7.31
CA LEU A 284 15.84 18.44 -6.66
C LEU A 284 16.42 19.50 -5.72
N GLY A 285 17.72 19.47 -5.44
CA GLY A 285 18.36 20.33 -4.44
C GLY A 285 17.96 19.97 -3.01
N TRP A 286 17.63 18.71 -2.76
CA TRP A 286 17.29 18.17 -1.44
C TRP A 286 18.51 17.55 -0.77
N ASP A 287 18.52 17.54 0.56
CA ASP A 287 19.45 16.73 1.34
C ASP A 287 19.20 15.24 1.08
N TYR A 288 20.25 14.43 1.10
CA TYR A 288 20.13 12.98 1.13
C TYR A 288 20.34 12.45 2.55
N ASP A 289 19.49 11.53 2.97
CA ASP A 289 19.67 10.78 4.21
C ASP A 289 19.28 9.31 4.02
N GLU A 290 19.84 8.46 4.88
CA GLU A 290 19.63 7.02 4.85
C GLU A 290 19.28 6.52 6.25
N ILE A 291 18.18 5.77 6.33
CA ILE A 291 17.76 5.12 7.56
C ILE A 291 17.66 3.62 7.33
N LYS A 292 18.19 2.84 8.26
CA LYS A 292 17.96 1.40 8.29
C LYS A 292 16.49 1.09 8.59
N GLY A 293 15.84 0.33 7.73
CA GLY A 293 14.50 -0.22 7.95
C GLY A 293 14.43 -1.17 9.16
N GLY A 294 13.23 -1.63 9.49
CA GLY A 294 13.01 -2.55 10.59
C GLY A 294 11.84 -3.49 10.30
N ASP A 295 12.06 -4.78 10.52
CA ASP A 295 11.09 -5.85 10.26
C ASP A 295 10.12 -6.10 11.42
N GLU A 296 10.50 -5.70 12.63
CA GLU A 296 9.82 -6.05 13.87
C GLU A 296 8.30 -5.86 13.85
N LEU A 297 7.80 -4.70 13.41
CA LEU A 297 6.37 -4.42 13.39
C LEU A 297 5.62 -5.28 12.36
N MET A 298 6.21 -5.49 11.18
CA MET A 298 5.62 -6.31 10.13
C MET A 298 5.64 -7.81 10.49
N ARG A 299 6.73 -8.30 11.11
CA ARG A 299 6.81 -9.67 11.62
C ARG A 299 5.77 -9.92 12.69
N ARG A 300 5.68 -9.05 13.72
CA ARG A 300 4.66 -9.17 14.78
C ARG A 300 3.23 -9.14 14.24
N LEU A 301 2.96 -8.34 13.21
CA LEU A 301 1.66 -8.33 12.54
C LEU A 301 1.33 -9.71 11.94
N ILE A 302 2.28 -10.29 11.20
CA ILE A 302 2.15 -11.57 10.48
C ILE A 302 2.18 -12.79 11.43
N ASP A 303 2.96 -12.72 12.49
CA ASP A 303 3.10 -13.80 13.49
C ASP A 303 1.90 -13.90 14.44
N GLY A 304 1.02 -12.89 14.46
CA GLY A 304 -0.15 -12.87 15.35
C GLY A 304 0.11 -12.25 16.72
N ASN A 305 1.23 -11.55 16.92
CA ASN A 305 1.61 -10.95 18.20
C ASN A 305 1.16 -9.48 18.32
N TRP A 306 -0.14 -9.31 18.55
CA TRP A 306 -0.81 -8.00 18.48
C TRP A 306 -0.95 -7.32 19.86
N ASP A 307 0.15 -6.78 20.40
CA ASP A 307 0.08 -5.89 21.57
C ASP A 307 -0.73 -4.62 21.23
N ASN A 308 -1.73 -4.31 22.05
CA ASN A 308 -2.59 -3.13 21.95
C ASN A 308 -1.84 -1.80 21.84
N LYS A 309 -0.59 -1.71 22.33
CA LYS A 309 0.26 -0.52 22.21
C LYS A 309 0.60 -0.17 20.77
N ASP A 310 0.86 -1.19 19.96
CA ASP A 310 1.35 -1.05 18.59
C ASP A 310 0.30 -1.46 17.55
N PHE A 311 -0.73 -2.22 17.94
CA PHE A 311 -1.75 -2.72 17.04
C PHE A 311 -3.16 -2.32 17.51
N LEU A 312 -4.02 -2.11 16.52
CA LEU A 312 -5.46 -2.02 16.70
C LEU A 312 -6.07 -3.31 16.13
N VAL A 313 -6.73 -4.08 16.98
CA VAL A 313 -7.59 -5.20 16.58
C VAL A 313 -9.03 -4.69 16.50
N VAL A 314 -9.67 -4.92 15.36
CA VAL A 314 -11.04 -4.49 15.07
C VAL A 314 -11.92 -5.73 15.01
N ASP A 315 -12.80 -5.87 15.99
CA ASP A 315 -13.74 -6.99 16.02
C ASP A 315 -14.84 -6.84 14.95
N PRO A 316 -15.45 -7.97 14.52
CA PRO A 316 -16.62 -7.93 13.67
C PRO A 316 -17.70 -6.99 14.20
N GLY A 317 -18.33 -6.24 13.30
CA GLY A 317 -19.31 -5.21 13.66
C GLY A 317 -18.72 -3.87 14.12
N HIS A 318 -17.40 -3.70 14.11
CA HIS A 318 -16.74 -2.41 14.32
C HIS A 318 -16.04 -1.91 13.04
N THR A 319 -15.74 -0.62 13.02
CA THR A 319 -14.96 0.06 11.98
C THR A 319 -13.73 0.74 12.56
N ILE A 320 -12.72 0.96 11.71
CA ILE A 320 -11.52 1.74 12.04
C ILE A 320 -11.87 3.23 12.05
N ARG A 321 -11.36 3.99 13.02
CA ARG A 321 -11.46 5.45 13.04
C ARG A 321 -10.17 6.09 13.54
N ASP A 322 -9.86 7.28 13.03
CA ASP A 322 -8.77 8.10 13.55
C ASP A 322 -9.12 8.70 14.92
N ASP A 323 -8.11 8.85 15.77
CA ASP A 323 -8.21 9.56 17.04
C ASP A 323 -6.92 10.32 17.33
N LEU A 324 -6.74 11.43 16.63
CA LEU A 324 -5.56 12.28 16.76
C LEU A 324 -5.45 12.99 18.12
N THR A 325 -6.46 12.83 19.00
CA THR A 325 -6.41 13.38 20.36
C THR A 325 -5.71 12.47 21.35
N GLU A 326 -5.49 11.21 20.95
CA GLU A 326 -4.89 10.18 21.80
C GLU A 326 -3.54 9.71 21.24
N PRO A 327 -2.59 9.27 22.10
CA PRO A 327 -1.26 8.83 21.65
C PRO A 327 -1.27 7.67 20.66
N HIS A 328 -2.35 6.89 20.65
CA HIS A 328 -2.52 5.71 19.81
C HIS A 328 -3.13 6.00 18.44
N ILE A 329 -3.52 7.26 18.16
CA ILE A 329 -3.95 7.87 16.88
C ILE A 329 -5.11 7.19 16.12
N MET A 330 -5.59 6.06 16.59
CA MET A 330 -6.69 5.29 15.99
C MET A 330 -7.46 4.51 17.05
N LYS A 331 -8.72 4.25 16.77
CA LYS A 331 -9.64 3.49 17.63
C LYS A 331 -10.62 2.68 16.81
N THR A 332 -11.34 1.80 17.47
CA THR A 332 -12.52 1.14 16.92
C THR A 332 -13.77 1.96 17.23
N GLU A 333 -14.77 1.89 16.36
CA GLU A 333 -16.11 2.39 16.65
C GLU A 333 -17.18 1.37 16.21
N PRO A 334 -18.31 1.25 16.92
CA PRO A 334 -19.38 0.35 16.50
C PRO A 334 -19.96 0.75 15.15
N HIS A 335 -20.09 -0.22 14.25
CA HIS A 335 -20.75 0.00 12.97
C HIS A 335 -22.27 -0.12 13.12
N CYS A 336 -22.98 1.01 13.17
CA CYS A 336 -24.44 1.00 13.16
C CYS A 336 -24.96 0.79 11.72
N GLY A 337 -25.33 -0.44 11.38
CA GLY A 337 -25.93 -0.78 10.08
C GLY A 337 -27.27 -0.09 9.76
N ARG A 338 -27.82 0.74 10.66
CA ARG A 338 -29.11 1.43 10.49
C ARG A 338 -29.00 2.88 9.99
N CYS A 339 -27.81 3.44 9.85
CA CYS A 339 -27.65 4.86 9.50
C CYS A 339 -27.53 5.14 7.99
N GLY A 340 -27.49 4.10 7.14
CA GLY A 340 -27.32 4.22 5.68
C GLY A 340 -28.59 4.10 4.84
N GLU A 341 -29.68 3.58 5.40
CA GLU A 341 -30.99 3.57 4.72
C GLU A 341 -31.70 4.89 4.98
N LYS A 342 -31.33 5.94 4.21
CA LYS A 342 -32.32 6.98 3.94
C LYS A 342 -33.49 6.27 3.26
N LYS A 343 -34.53 5.97 4.06
CA LYS A 343 -35.85 5.64 3.55
C LYS A 343 -36.22 6.75 2.57
N ASN A 344 -36.24 6.42 1.28
CA ASN A 344 -36.98 7.20 0.30
C ASN A 344 -38.43 7.13 0.75
N HIS A 345 -38.84 8.13 1.54
CA HIS A 345 -40.24 8.39 1.81
C HIS A 345 -40.81 9.03 0.54
N GLU A 346 -41.68 8.24 -0.08
CA GLU A 346 -42.80 8.54 -1.00
C GLU A 346 -42.84 9.89 -1.71
#